data_AF-A0A149TVG4-F1
#
_entry.id   AF-A0A149TVG4-F1
#
_cell.length_a   1.000
_cell.length_b   1.000
_cell.length_c   1.000
_cell.angle_alpha   90.00
_cell.angle_beta   90.00
_cell.angle_gamma   90.00
#
_symmetry.space_group_name_H-M   'P 1'
#
loop_
_entity.id
_entity.type
_entity.pdbx_description
1 polymer ?
#
loop_
_entity_poly.entity_id
_entity_poly.type
_entity_poly.pdbx_seq_one_letter_code
_entity_poly.pdbx_strand_id
1 'polypeptide(L)'
;MGAAIFTQNGEIVITGCNDVAKAGGGLFWEEDQEKNRDIDIGSEANKEETSRIIYSFLKTLENEKIILRTTESLLSDQKIKETISKSMIGEITEYGRMVHAEMNAITDAARLGRPLKDTNMYVTTYPCHNCAKHIVSSGISRVVYIEPYPKSRASKLYRHAITDSDGLNGVKFVHFYGISPSLYKMIFERSKRRDQNGKIQEWQNSYPFPIVAVKDFSKSMEIISDEIDSKLSEFQRINIDY
;
A
#
# COMPACT_ATOMS: atom_id res chain seq x y z
N MET A 1 6.03 -5.93 6.20
CA MET A 1 6.08 -6.54 4.86
C MET A 1 5.06 -5.85 3.98
N GLY A 2 5.51 -5.04 3.02
CA GLY A 2 4.64 -4.30 2.09
C GLY A 2 4.70 -4.80 0.65
N ALA A 3 5.75 -5.56 0.31
CA ALA A 3 5.96 -6.16 -0.99
C ALA A 3 6.59 -7.55 -0.87
N ALA A 4 6.26 -8.44 -1.80
CA ALA A 4 6.91 -9.74 -1.95
C ALA A 4 7.02 -10.08 -3.44
N ILE A 5 8.20 -10.54 -3.88
CA ILE A 5 8.48 -10.92 -5.25
C ILE A 5 8.62 -12.44 -5.31
N PHE A 6 7.99 -13.04 -6.30
CA PHE A 6 7.91 -14.47 -6.52
C PHE A 6 8.36 -14.83 -7.93
N THR A 7 8.90 -16.04 -8.08
CA THR A 7 9.13 -16.65 -9.40
C THR A 7 7.78 -16.89 -10.10
N GLN A 8 7.81 -17.23 -11.39
CA GLN A 8 6.60 -17.64 -12.10
C GLN A 8 5.97 -18.91 -11.51
N ASN A 9 6.76 -19.73 -10.82
CA ASN A 9 6.32 -20.97 -10.18
C ASN A 9 5.80 -20.76 -8.75
N GLY A 10 5.78 -19.52 -8.25
CA GLY A 10 5.26 -19.20 -6.92
C GLY A 10 6.27 -19.38 -5.79
N GLU A 11 7.57 -19.44 -6.08
CA GLU A 11 8.61 -19.46 -5.04
C GLU A 11 8.97 -18.04 -4.61
N ILE A 12 9.18 -17.82 -3.31
CA ILE A 12 9.58 -16.50 -2.81
C ILE A 12 11.00 -16.19 -3.27
N VAL A 13 11.15 -15.13 -4.06
CA VAL A 13 12.45 -14.57 -4.42
C VAL A 13 12.94 -13.65 -3.32
N ILE A 14 12.12 -12.68 -2.93
CA ILE A 14 12.47 -11.70 -1.90
C ILE A 14 11.25 -10.98 -1.37
N THR A 15 11.43 -10.26 -0.28
CA THR A 15 10.39 -9.48 0.38
C THR A 15 10.91 -8.11 0.73
N GLY A 16 10.02 -7.13 0.84
CA GLY A 16 10.39 -5.77 1.20
C GLY A 16 9.43 -5.09 2.17
N CYS A 17 9.94 -4.07 2.84
CA CYS A 17 9.19 -3.22 3.75
C CYS A 17 9.61 -1.75 3.62
N ASN A 18 8.75 -0.87 4.16
CA ASN A 18 9.01 0.56 4.19
C ASN A 18 9.91 0.86 5.38
N ASP A 19 11.13 1.34 5.14
CA ASP A 19 11.98 1.91 6.19
C ASP A 19 13.15 2.69 5.58
N VAL A 20 13.98 3.30 6.43
CA VAL A 20 15.16 4.07 6.02
C VAL A 20 16.28 3.13 5.60
N ALA A 21 16.86 3.37 4.41
CA ALA A 21 17.97 2.60 3.88
C ALA A 21 19.28 2.84 4.66
N LYS A 22 20.08 1.78 4.81
CA LYS A 22 21.39 1.81 5.47
C LYS A 22 22.53 1.84 4.46
N ALA A 23 23.63 2.52 4.80
CA ALA A 23 24.86 2.45 4.02
C ALA A 23 25.40 1.01 3.99
N GLY A 24 25.86 0.56 2.83
CA GLY A 24 26.22 -0.86 2.61
C GLY A 24 25.04 -1.77 2.27
N GLY A 25 23.81 -1.25 2.31
CA GLY A 25 22.59 -1.94 1.93
C GLY A 25 21.75 -2.41 3.11
N GLY A 26 20.51 -2.76 2.81
CA GLY A 26 19.49 -3.12 3.78
C GLY A 26 18.79 -1.89 4.35
N LEU A 27 18.03 -2.13 5.40
CA LEU A 27 17.27 -1.12 6.12
C LEU A 27 17.80 -1.01 7.54
N PHE A 28 17.53 0.11 8.19
CA PHE A 28 17.68 0.22 9.64
C PHE A 28 16.62 -0.61 10.35
N TRP A 29 17.03 -1.30 11.41
CA TRP A 29 16.17 -2.12 12.26
C TRP A 29 16.21 -1.67 13.72
N GLU A 30 15.25 -2.14 14.51
CA GLU A 30 15.16 -1.82 15.94
C GLU A 30 16.37 -2.36 16.72
N GLU A 31 16.98 -3.42 16.21
CA GLU A 31 18.11 -4.12 16.79
C GLU A 31 19.47 -3.51 16.39
N ASP A 32 19.50 -2.54 15.47
CA ASP A 32 20.74 -1.87 15.09
C ASP A 32 21.33 -1.09 16.27
N GLN A 33 22.66 -1.18 16.42
CA GLN A 33 23.40 -0.43 17.45
C GLN A 33 23.35 1.08 17.20
N GLU A 34 23.55 1.50 15.94
CA GLU A 34 23.44 2.88 15.50
C GLU A 34 22.13 3.06 14.74
N LYS A 35 21.12 3.55 15.46
CA LYS A 35 19.78 3.78 14.92
C LYS A 35 19.72 5.12 14.19
N ASN A 36 19.06 5.13 13.04
CA ASN A 36 18.98 6.33 12.21
C ASN A 36 17.73 6.35 11.33
N ARG A 37 16.59 5.86 11.84
CA ARG A 37 15.28 6.02 11.19
C ARG A 37 14.65 7.36 11.54
N ASP A 38 13.60 7.75 10.84
CA ASP A 38 12.91 9.02 11.10
C ASP A 38 12.40 9.09 12.55
N ILE A 39 11.93 7.95 13.09
CA ILE A 39 11.49 7.84 14.50
C ILE A 39 12.65 8.00 15.49
N ASP A 40 13.86 7.58 15.13
CA ASP A 40 15.03 7.67 16.01
C ASP A 40 15.57 9.11 16.06
N ILE A 41 15.47 9.85 14.94
CA ILE A 41 15.85 11.27 14.87
C ILE A 41 14.73 12.18 15.43
N GLY A 42 13.47 11.74 15.39
CA GLY A 42 12.31 12.52 15.84
C GLY A 42 11.86 13.56 14.81
N SER A 43 12.24 13.41 13.54
CA SER A 43 11.96 14.35 12.46
C SER A 43 11.48 13.63 11.19
N GLU A 44 10.51 14.21 10.48
CA GLU A 44 10.02 13.70 9.20
C GLU A 44 10.57 14.56 8.06
N ALA A 45 11.62 14.08 7.38
CA ALA A 45 12.39 14.86 6.41
C ALA A 45 11.52 15.46 5.28
N ASN A 46 10.49 14.73 4.83
CA ASN A 46 9.59 15.21 3.79
C ASN A 46 8.78 16.45 4.21
N LYS A 47 8.36 16.51 5.48
CA LYS A 47 7.62 17.68 6.01
C LYS A 47 8.53 18.89 6.17
N GLU A 48 9.76 18.68 6.61
CA GLU A 48 10.75 19.76 6.72
C GLU A 48 11.05 20.36 5.35
N GLU A 49 11.29 19.51 4.35
CA GLU A 49 11.66 19.96 3.01
C GLU A 49 10.49 20.61 2.27
N THR A 50 9.28 20.06 2.39
CA THR A 50 8.07 20.72 1.86
C THR A 50 7.82 22.08 2.53
N SER A 51 8.06 22.20 3.85
CA SER A 51 8.00 23.49 4.56
C SER A 51 9.04 24.49 4.05
N ARG A 52 10.27 24.02 3.78
CA ARG A 52 11.34 24.83 3.20
C ARG A 52 10.98 25.33 1.80
N ILE A 53 10.40 24.47 0.96
CA ILE A 53 9.93 24.84 -0.39
C ILE A 53 8.82 25.89 -0.30
N ILE A 54 7.83 25.69 0.58
CA ILE A 54 6.75 26.67 0.81
C ILE A 54 7.34 28.03 1.22
N TYR A 55 8.24 28.04 2.21
CA TYR A 55 8.90 29.27 2.67
C TYR A 55 9.65 29.94 1.53
N SER A 56 10.48 29.20 0.79
CA SER A 56 11.26 29.73 -0.33
C SER A 56 10.37 30.30 -1.43
N PHE A 57 9.26 29.63 -1.74
CA PHE A 57 8.29 30.08 -2.74
C PHE A 57 7.65 31.41 -2.32
N LEU A 58 7.12 31.49 -1.10
CA LEU A 58 6.51 32.71 -0.58
C LEU A 58 7.52 33.85 -0.46
N LYS A 59 8.75 33.56 -0.03
CA LYS A 59 9.82 34.56 0.10
C LYS A 59 10.20 35.15 -1.25
N THR A 60 10.21 34.33 -2.30
CA THR A 60 10.44 34.79 -3.67
C THR A 60 9.35 35.78 -4.10
N LEU A 61 8.07 35.47 -3.82
CA LEU A 61 6.96 36.38 -4.12
C LEU A 61 6.98 37.67 -3.29
N GLU A 62 7.42 37.58 -2.03
CA GLU A 62 7.60 38.75 -1.15
C GLU A 62 8.68 39.70 -1.69
N ASN A 63 9.82 39.16 -2.10
CA ASN A 63 10.94 39.95 -2.62
C ASN A 63 10.56 40.72 -3.90
N GLU A 64 9.75 40.10 -4.76
CA GLU A 64 9.19 40.73 -5.97
C GLU A 64 7.97 41.62 -5.68
N LYS A 65 7.58 41.78 -4.41
CA LYS A 65 6.42 42.57 -3.96
C LYS A 65 5.10 42.16 -4.63
N ILE A 66 4.98 40.90 -5.05
CA ILE A 66 3.76 40.32 -5.63
C ILE A 66 2.71 40.11 -4.51
N ILE A 67 3.18 39.73 -3.33
CA ILE A 67 2.34 39.57 -2.13
C ILE A 67 2.53 40.76 -1.19
N LEU A 68 1.44 41.18 -0.55
CA LEU A 68 1.40 42.37 0.33
C LEU A 68 1.80 42.06 1.78
N ARG A 69 1.81 40.78 2.17
CA ARG A 69 2.18 40.31 3.51
C ARG A 69 3.55 39.65 3.48
N THR A 70 4.28 39.75 4.58
CA THR A 70 5.56 39.03 4.73
C THR A 70 5.33 37.52 4.84
N THR A 71 6.33 36.75 4.42
CA THR A 71 6.31 35.28 4.49
C THR A 71 6.08 34.80 5.92
N GLU A 72 6.73 35.43 6.89
CA GLU A 72 6.59 35.10 8.31
C GLU A 72 5.17 35.37 8.81
N SER A 73 4.55 36.48 8.38
CA SER A 73 3.15 36.78 8.73
C SER A 73 2.20 35.74 8.15
N LEU A 74 2.37 35.35 6.89
CA LEU A 74 1.54 34.36 6.22
C LEU A 74 1.67 32.98 6.88
N LEU A 75 2.90 32.55 7.18
CA LEU A 75 3.17 31.27 7.81
C LEU A 75 2.94 31.25 9.32
N SER A 76 2.58 32.37 9.94
CA SER A 76 2.08 32.39 11.32
C SER A 76 0.57 32.18 11.41
N ASP A 77 -0.14 32.43 10.31
CA ASP A 77 -1.60 32.36 10.21
C ASP A 77 -2.06 30.92 10.02
N GLN A 78 -2.78 30.38 11.00
CA GLN A 78 -3.24 29.00 11.02
C GLN A 78 -4.16 28.67 9.83
N LYS A 79 -5.05 29.60 9.44
CA LYS A 79 -5.97 29.38 8.32
C LYS A 79 -5.22 29.27 7.01
N ILE A 80 -4.15 30.06 6.85
CA ILE A 80 -3.29 30.02 5.67
C ILE A 80 -2.50 28.71 5.62
N LYS A 81 -1.91 28.27 6.74
CA LYS A 81 -1.24 26.96 6.81
C LYS A 81 -2.15 25.82 6.37
N GLU A 82 -3.37 25.77 6.90
CA GLU A 82 -4.36 24.73 6.55
C GLU A 82 -4.79 24.79 5.08
N THR A 83 -4.80 26.00 4.50
CA THR A 83 -5.10 26.18 3.07
C THR A 83 -3.95 25.66 2.21
N ILE A 84 -2.71 26.01 2.56
CA ILE A 84 -1.51 25.56 1.85
C ILE A 84 -1.39 24.03 1.95
N SER A 85 -1.64 23.44 3.12
CA SER A 85 -1.55 21.98 3.32
C SER A 85 -2.55 21.18 2.48
N LYS A 86 -3.66 21.80 2.05
CA LYS A 86 -4.66 21.18 1.15
C LYS A 86 -4.27 21.26 -0.32
N SER A 87 -3.26 22.05 -0.67
CA SER A 87 -2.77 22.15 -2.05
C SER A 87 -1.93 20.93 -2.43
N MET A 88 -1.61 20.80 -3.73
CA MET A 88 -0.79 19.69 -4.24
C MET A 88 0.61 19.60 -3.61
N ILE A 89 1.11 20.66 -2.95
CA ILE A 89 2.44 20.63 -2.32
C ILE A 89 2.52 19.61 -1.18
N GLY A 90 1.39 19.35 -0.50
CA GLY A 90 1.32 18.33 0.56
C GLY A 90 1.33 16.89 0.04
N GLU A 91 1.26 16.69 -1.28
CA GLU A 91 1.30 15.36 -1.90
C GLU A 91 2.72 14.93 -2.32
N ILE A 92 3.70 15.83 -2.20
CA ILE A 92 5.11 15.55 -2.47
C ILE A 92 5.59 14.54 -1.41
N THR A 93 6.26 13.49 -1.85
CA THR A 93 6.79 12.40 -1.00
C THR A 93 8.26 12.10 -1.25
N GLU A 94 8.85 12.75 -2.26
CA GLU A 94 10.18 12.51 -2.80
C GLU A 94 11.32 12.77 -1.81
N TYR A 95 11.07 13.57 -0.77
CA TYR A 95 12.08 13.98 0.20
C TYR A 95 12.08 13.13 1.47
N GLY A 96 11.17 12.16 1.59
CA GLY A 96 11.21 11.24 2.70
C GLY A 96 12.44 10.31 2.58
N ARG A 97 13.00 9.91 3.72
CA ARG A 97 14.19 9.04 3.72
C ARG A 97 13.86 7.56 3.53
N MET A 98 12.59 7.19 3.71
CA MET A 98 12.14 5.82 3.60
C MET A 98 12.22 5.32 2.15
N VAL A 99 12.78 4.14 1.95
CA VAL A 99 12.53 3.40 0.72
C VAL A 99 11.20 2.68 0.87
N HIS A 100 10.39 2.70 -0.18
CA HIS A 100 9.15 1.94 -0.21
C HIS A 100 9.45 0.44 -0.31
N ALA A 101 8.51 -0.39 0.14
CA ALA A 101 8.65 -1.84 0.17
C ALA A 101 9.00 -2.43 -1.21
N GLU A 102 8.44 -1.89 -2.29
CA GLU A 102 8.73 -2.31 -3.66
C GLU A 102 10.18 -2.00 -4.04
N MET A 103 10.65 -0.79 -3.73
CA MET A 103 12.03 -0.37 -4.00
C MET A 103 13.02 -1.17 -3.14
N ASN A 104 12.70 -1.40 -1.87
CA ASN A 104 13.51 -2.22 -0.98
C ASN A 104 13.62 -3.65 -1.51
N ALA A 105 12.52 -4.29 -1.89
CA ALA A 105 12.56 -5.63 -2.48
C ALA A 105 13.44 -5.67 -3.75
N ILE A 106 13.31 -4.67 -4.64
CA ILE A 106 14.12 -4.60 -5.88
C ILE A 106 15.61 -4.41 -5.59
N THR A 107 15.95 -3.46 -4.71
CA THR A 107 17.35 -3.15 -4.37
C THR A 107 18.00 -4.26 -3.55
N ASP A 108 17.25 -4.94 -2.68
CA ASP A 108 17.74 -6.10 -1.95
C ASP A 108 17.98 -7.30 -2.89
N ALA A 109 17.12 -7.50 -3.90
CA ALA A 109 17.33 -8.55 -4.89
C ALA A 109 18.60 -8.30 -5.70
N ALA A 110 18.82 -7.05 -6.12
CA ALA A 110 20.06 -6.66 -6.81
C ALA A 110 21.29 -6.89 -5.92
N ARG A 111 21.25 -6.46 -4.65
CA ARG A 111 22.34 -6.66 -3.69
C ARG A 111 22.65 -8.14 -3.44
N LEU A 112 21.63 -8.99 -3.39
CA LEU A 112 21.75 -10.42 -3.12
C LEU A 112 21.94 -11.27 -4.38
N GLY A 113 22.03 -10.66 -5.57
CA GLY A 113 22.20 -11.38 -6.84
C GLY A 113 20.98 -12.22 -7.25
N ARG A 114 19.77 -11.83 -6.83
CA ARG A 114 18.53 -12.55 -7.14
C ARG A 114 17.88 -11.96 -8.40
N PRO A 115 17.65 -12.76 -9.45
CA PRO A 115 17.07 -12.26 -10.70
C PRO A 115 15.61 -11.87 -10.50
N LEU A 116 15.22 -10.73 -11.09
CA LEU A 116 13.85 -10.21 -11.07
C LEU A 116 13.14 -10.31 -12.42
N LYS A 117 13.88 -10.67 -13.48
CA LYS A 117 13.31 -10.81 -14.81
C LYS A 117 12.19 -11.85 -14.80
N ASP A 118 11.07 -11.49 -15.40
CA ASP A 118 9.88 -12.32 -15.58
C ASP A 118 9.18 -12.75 -14.26
N THR A 119 9.52 -12.11 -13.13
CA THR A 119 8.93 -12.38 -11.81
C THR A 119 7.59 -11.67 -11.57
N ASN A 120 6.87 -12.12 -10.53
CA ASN A 120 5.61 -11.54 -10.07
C ASN A 120 5.81 -10.81 -8.74
N MET A 121 5.33 -9.58 -8.62
CA MET A 121 5.32 -8.83 -7.36
C MET A 121 3.92 -8.76 -6.78
N TYR A 122 3.81 -8.92 -5.46
CA TYR A 122 2.59 -8.76 -4.69
C TYR A 122 2.78 -7.64 -3.68
N VAL A 123 1.85 -6.70 -3.64
CA VAL A 123 1.93 -5.50 -2.79
C VAL A 123 0.61 -5.26 -2.07
N THR A 124 0.68 -4.64 -0.90
CA THR A 124 -0.52 -4.31 -0.12
C THR A 124 -1.30 -3.16 -0.74
N THR A 125 -0.62 -2.21 -1.37
CA THR A 125 -1.21 -0.98 -1.91
C THR A 125 -0.66 -0.73 -3.30
N TYR A 126 -1.49 -0.19 -4.19
CA TYR A 126 -1.08 0.12 -5.56
C TYR A 126 0.20 1.00 -5.57
N PRO A 127 1.25 0.61 -6.33
CA PRO A 127 2.53 1.28 -6.26
C PRO A 127 2.46 2.77 -6.62
N CYS A 128 3.23 3.60 -5.91
CA CYS A 128 3.39 5.00 -6.27
C CYS A 128 4.16 5.15 -7.59
N HIS A 129 4.10 6.34 -8.21
CA HIS A 129 4.77 6.59 -9.49
C HIS A 129 6.32 6.50 -9.40
N ASN A 130 6.89 6.71 -8.21
CA ASN A 130 8.31 6.50 -7.98
C ASN A 130 8.67 5.01 -7.90
N CYS A 131 7.82 4.17 -7.31
CA CYS A 131 8.03 2.71 -7.30
C CYS A 131 7.85 2.10 -8.69
N ALA A 132 6.84 2.57 -9.43
CA ALA A 132 6.46 2.04 -10.73
C ALA A 132 7.60 2.04 -11.75
N LYS A 133 8.40 3.12 -11.84
CA LYS A 133 9.58 3.14 -12.73
C LYS A 133 10.59 2.04 -12.40
N HIS A 134 10.83 1.78 -11.12
CA HIS A 134 11.78 0.74 -10.70
C HIS A 134 11.23 -0.65 -11.04
N ILE A 135 9.94 -0.88 -10.76
CA ILE A 135 9.26 -2.13 -11.12
C ILE A 135 9.41 -2.39 -12.62
N VAL A 136 9.05 -1.41 -13.47
CA VAL A 136 9.17 -1.52 -14.94
C VAL A 136 10.61 -1.81 -15.36
N SER A 137 11.59 -1.07 -14.83
CA SER A 137 13.00 -1.26 -15.19
C SER A 137 13.61 -2.58 -14.71
N SER A 138 13.05 -3.20 -13.67
CA SER A 138 13.62 -4.40 -13.04
C SER A 138 13.32 -5.70 -13.80
N GLY A 139 12.42 -5.65 -14.78
CA GLY A 139 11.99 -6.82 -15.54
C GLY A 139 10.89 -7.65 -14.88
N ILE A 140 10.29 -7.16 -13.79
CA ILE A 140 9.06 -7.74 -13.22
C ILE A 140 7.95 -7.69 -14.27
N SER A 141 7.26 -8.82 -14.48
CA SER A 141 6.24 -8.95 -15.52
C SER A 141 4.83 -8.59 -15.04
N ARG A 142 4.57 -8.77 -13.74
CA ARG A 142 3.24 -8.58 -13.15
C ARG A 142 3.32 -8.08 -11.72
N VAL A 143 2.42 -7.17 -11.37
CA VAL A 143 2.18 -6.64 -10.03
C VAL A 143 0.74 -6.93 -9.64
N VAL A 144 0.55 -7.55 -8.49
CA VAL A 144 -0.76 -7.77 -7.87
C VAL A 144 -0.87 -6.88 -6.65
N TYR A 145 -1.90 -6.02 -6.59
CA TYR A 145 -2.11 -5.10 -5.47
C TYR A 145 -3.46 -5.34 -4.80
N ILE A 146 -3.54 -5.13 -3.48
CA ILE A 146 -4.79 -5.31 -2.72
C ILE A 146 -5.59 -4.01 -2.69
N GLU A 147 -4.99 -2.93 -2.19
CA GLU A 147 -5.69 -1.66 -2.00
C GLU A 147 -5.36 -0.68 -3.14
N PRO A 148 -6.35 0.05 -3.70
CA PRO A 148 -6.09 1.10 -4.66
C PRO A 148 -5.34 2.27 -4.03
N TYR A 149 -4.57 3.01 -4.83
CA TYR A 149 -3.90 4.24 -4.41
C TYR A 149 -4.20 5.36 -5.41
N PRO A 150 -5.34 6.06 -5.27
CA PRO A 150 -5.83 7.02 -6.26
C PRO A 150 -4.88 8.19 -6.58
N LYS A 151 -3.97 8.51 -5.65
CA LYS A 151 -2.96 9.56 -5.82
C LYS A 151 -1.81 9.12 -6.74
N SER A 152 -1.65 7.82 -6.97
CA SER A 152 -0.61 7.33 -7.87
C SER A 152 -0.86 7.80 -9.29
N ARG A 153 0.16 8.39 -9.89
CA ARG A 153 0.16 8.77 -11.31
C ARG A 153 0.84 7.71 -12.18
N ALA A 154 1.12 6.51 -11.65
CA ALA A 154 1.90 5.48 -12.33
C ALA A 154 1.31 5.09 -13.69
N SER A 155 0.02 4.71 -13.75
CA SER A 155 -0.66 4.36 -15.01
C SER A 155 -0.64 5.50 -16.03
N LYS A 156 -0.81 6.75 -15.58
CA LYS A 156 -0.79 7.93 -16.45
C LYS A 156 0.62 8.24 -16.98
N LEU A 157 1.64 8.19 -16.12
CA LEU A 157 3.02 8.52 -16.48
C LEU A 157 3.69 7.42 -17.30
N TYR A 158 3.37 6.16 -17.02
CA TYR A 158 3.96 4.98 -17.67
C TYR A 158 2.94 4.23 -18.54
N ARG A 159 2.02 4.94 -19.19
CA ARG A 159 0.97 4.37 -20.05
C ARG A 159 1.46 3.44 -21.18
N HIS A 160 2.73 3.55 -21.56
CA HIS A 160 3.37 2.74 -22.60
C HIS A 160 4.04 1.47 -22.05
N ALA A 161 4.11 1.34 -20.72
CA ALA A 161 4.83 0.27 -20.04
C ALA A 161 4.02 -0.41 -18.93
N ILE A 162 2.88 0.16 -18.51
CA ILE A 162 1.96 -0.42 -17.53
C ILE A 162 0.62 -0.64 -18.20
N THR A 163 0.07 -1.84 -18.02
CA THR A 163 -1.25 -2.24 -18.50
C THR A 163 -2.05 -2.90 -17.38
N ASP A 164 -3.37 -2.77 -17.43
CA ASP A 164 -4.34 -3.48 -16.59
C ASP A 164 -5.03 -4.64 -17.34
N SER A 165 -4.76 -4.78 -18.64
CA SER A 165 -5.42 -5.75 -19.52
C SER A 165 -4.46 -6.82 -20.06
N ASP A 166 -5.02 -7.99 -20.31
CA ASP A 166 -4.33 -9.11 -20.96
C ASP A 166 -4.13 -8.82 -22.46
N GLY A 167 -2.90 -8.97 -22.95
CA GLY A 167 -2.56 -8.87 -24.38
C GLY A 167 -1.85 -7.59 -24.82
N LEU A 168 -1.68 -6.60 -23.92
CA LEU A 168 -0.85 -5.42 -24.18
C LEU A 168 0.60 -5.65 -23.71
N ASN A 169 1.56 -5.12 -24.48
CA ASN A 169 2.97 -5.11 -24.08
C ASN A 169 3.17 -4.15 -22.89
N GLY A 170 3.60 -4.70 -21.75
CA GLY A 170 3.87 -3.93 -20.53
C GLY A 170 3.81 -4.79 -19.27
N VAL A 171 4.19 -4.19 -18.14
CA VAL A 171 4.03 -4.79 -16.82
C VAL A 171 2.55 -4.75 -16.44
N LYS A 172 2.00 -5.92 -16.09
CA LYS A 172 0.58 -6.05 -15.75
C LYS A 172 0.34 -5.63 -14.30
N PHE A 173 -0.38 -4.55 -14.08
CA PHE A 173 -0.83 -4.14 -12.74
C PHE A 173 -2.27 -4.58 -12.57
N VAL A 174 -2.50 -5.57 -11.72
CA VAL A 174 -3.82 -6.18 -11.54
C VAL A 174 -4.27 -6.12 -10.09
N HIS A 175 -5.55 -5.82 -9.90
CA HIS A 175 -6.17 -5.88 -8.59
C HIS A 175 -6.22 -7.33 -8.11
N PHE A 176 -5.99 -7.54 -6.81
CA PHE A 176 -6.22 -8.82 -6.18
C PHE A 176 -7.72 -9.10 -6.10
N TYR A 177 -8.16 -10.22 -6.67
CA TYR A 177 -9.53 -10.69 -6.55
C TYR A 177 -9.55 -11.87 -5.57
N GLY A 178 -10.12 -11.66 -4.39
CA GLY A 178 -10.19 -12.66 -3.33
C GLY A 178 -10.47 -12.06 -1.96
N ILE A 179 -10.30 -12.88 -0.92
CA ILE A 179 -10.46 -12.44 0.47
C ILE A 179 -9.16 -11.78 0.92
N SER A 180 -9.19 -10.47 1.16
CA SER A 180 -8.03 -9.76 1.70
C SER A 180 -7.69 -10.27 3.12
N PRO A 181 -6.44 -10.13 3.59
CA PRO A 181 -6.07 -10.57 4.93
C PRO A 181 -6.94 -9.97 6.06
N SER A 182 -7.39 -8.73 5.91
CA SER A 182 -8.30 -8.07 6.87
C SER A 182 -9.68 -8.72 6.90
N LEU A 183 -10.25 -9.02 5.72
CA LEU A 183 -11.51 -9.76 5.63
C LEU A 183 -11.35 -11.20 6.12
N TYR A 184 -10.23 -11.86 5.84
CA TYR A 184 -9.98 -13.23 6.30
C TYR A 184 -9.96 -13.28 7.83
N LYS A 185 -9.22 -12.38 8.46
CA LYS A 185 -9.21 -12.27 9.93
C LYS A 185 -10.62 -12.02 10.44
N MET A 186 -11.35 -11.08 9.89
CA MET A 186 -12.71 -10.79 10.34
C MET A 186 -13.69 -11.97 10.17
N ILE A 187 -13.58 -12.77 9.10
CA ILE A 187 -14.47 -13.91 8.83
C ILE A 187 -14.08 -15.14 9.66
N PHE A 188 -12.78 -15.41 9.82
CA PHE A 188 -12.26 -16.66 10.37
C PHE A 188 -11.59 -16.51 11.76
N GLU A 189 -11.44 -15.29 12.29
CA GLU A 189 -10.95 -15.08 13.65
C GLU A 189 -11.98 -15.57 14.65
N ARG A 190 -11.53 -16.41 15.57
CA ARG A 190 -12.39 -16.96 16.62
C ARG A 190 -12.88 -15.84 17.53
N SER A 191 -14.20 -15.75 17.69
CA SER A 191 -14.85 -15.00 18.76
C SER A 191 -14.28 -15.37 20.13
N LYS A 192 -14.30 -14.42 21.08
CA LYS A 192 -13.85 -14.66 22.47
C LYS A 192 -14.60 -15.89 23.03
N ARG A 193 -13.84 -16.86 23.54
CA ARG A 193 -14.38 -18.08 24.18
C ARG A 193 -14.96 -17.85 25.57
N ARG A 194 -14.74 -16.66 26.15
CA ARG A 194 -15.26 -16.27 27.45
C ARG A 194 -16.24 -15.13 27.25
N ASP A 195 -17.37 -15.21 27.96
CA ASP A 195 -18.28 -14.08 28.07
C ASP A 195 -17.66 -12.95 28.92
N GLN A 196 -18.37 -11.83 29.02
CA GLN A 196 -17.97 -10.67 29.82
C GLN A 196 -17.78 -10.97 31.32
N ASN A 197 -18.30 -12.10 31.80
CA ASN A 197 -18.21 -12.56 33.18
C ASN A 197 -17.12 -13.63 33.35
N GLY A 198 -16.32 -13.90 32.32
CA GLY A 198 -15.22 -14.88 32.35
C GLY A 198 -15.66 -16.34 32.20
N LYS A 199 -16.95 -16.61 31.99
CA LYS A 199 -17.46 -17.98 31.81
C LYS A 199 -17.13 -18.47 30.40
N ILE A 200 -16.54 -19.66 30.32
CA ILE A 200 -16.23 -20.32 29.05
C ILE A 200 -17.55 -20.73 28.38
N GLN A 201 -17.73 -20.35 27.11
CA GLN A 201 -18.85 -20.84 26.31
C GLN A 201 -18.66 -22.33 25.99
N GLU A 202 -19.68 -23.14 26.27
CA GLU A 202 -19.66 -24.57 25.95
C GLU A 202 -19.58 -24.81 24.44
N TRP A 203 -18.85 -25.85 24.07
CA TRP A 203 -18.72 -26.27 22.68
C TRP A 203 -20.08 -26.73 22.15
N GLN A 204 -20.58 -26.09 21.09
CA GLN A 204 -21.81 -26.55 20.44
C GLN A 204 -21.52 -27.86 19.68
N ASN A 205 -22.14 -28.96 20.11
CA ASN A 205 -22.09 -30.26 19.44
C ASN A 205 -23.05 -30.34 18.23
N SER A 206 -23.31 -29.21 17.57
CA SER A 206 -24.11 -29.16 16.35
C SER A 206 -23.31 -29.59 15.12
N TYR A 207 -24.00 -29.76 13.99
CA TYR A 207 -23.36 -30.06 12.71
C TYR A 207 -22.26 -29.03 12.39
N PRO A 208 -21.09 -29.42 11.87
CA PRO A 208 -20.03 -28.47 11.56
C PRO A 208 -20.51 -27.43 10.54
N PHE A 209 -20.53 -26.15 10.93
CA PHE A 209 -20.75 -25.03 10.02
C PHE A 209 -19.64 -23.99 10.23
N PRO A 210 -19.24 -23.23 9.19
CA PRO A 210 -18.28 -22.15 9.35
C PRO A 210 -18.82 -21.12 10.35
N ILE A 211 -18.06 -20.82 11.39
CA ILE A 211 -18.37 -19.72 12.31
C ILE A 211 -18.01 -18.43 11.58
N VAL A 212 -18.94 -17.92 10.78
CA VAL A 212 -18.80 -16.60 10.14
C VAL A 212 -19.24 -15.57 11.16
N ALA A 213 -18.29 -14.97 11.88
CA ALA A 213 -18.58 -13.82 12.73
C ALA A 213 -18.72 -12.57 11.86
N VAL A 214 -19.83 -12.46 11.10
CA VAL A 214 -20.14 -11.23 10.34
C VAL A 214 -20.43 -10.12 11.36
N LYS A 215 -19.39 -9.41 11.80
CA LYS A 215 -19.57 -8.14 12.49
C LYS A 215 -20.05 -7.12 11.47
N ASP A 216 -21.35 -6.87 11.47
CA ASP A 216 -22.05 -5.71 10.91
C ASP A 216 -21.54 -5.26 9.52
N PHE A 217 -21.92 -6.02 8.48
CA PHE A 217 -21.79 -5.64 7.07
C PHE A 217 -23.04 -4.93 6.53
N SER A 218 -23.78 -4.24 7.38
CA SER A 218 -25.16 -3.81 7.11
C SER A 218 -25.35 -2.83 5.94
N LYS A 219 -24.30 -2.28 5.32
CA LYS A 219 -24.42 -1.44 4.11
C LYS A 219 -23.74 -1.96 2.85
N SER A 220 -22.80 -2.88 2.97
CA SER A 220 -22.02 -3.37 1.83
C SER A 220 -22.41 -4.79 1.44
N MET A 221 -22.98 -5.58 2.36
CA MET A 221 -23.43 -6.95 2.05
C MET A 221 -24.80 -7.02 1.40
N GLU A 222 -25.74 -6.09 1.56
CA GLU A 222 -27.03 -6.20 0.84
C GLU A 222 -26.78 -6.24 -0.67
N ILE A 223 -25.92 -5.34 -1.16
CA ILE A 223 -25.55 -5.26 -2.58
C ILE A 223 -24.76 -6.50 -3.03
N ILE A 224 -23.83 -6.99 -2.20
CA ILE A 224 -22.96 -8.13 -2.56
C ILE A 224 -23.70 -9.47 -2.41
N SER A 225 -24.59 -9.61 -1.43
CA SER A 225 -25.42 -10.80 -1.22
C SER A 225 -26.39 -10.98 -2.36
N ASP A 226 -27.09 -9.92 -2.77
CA ASP A 226 -28.03 -9.98 -3.89
C ASP A 226 -27.31 -10.39 -5.20
N GLU A 227 -26.09 -9.88 -5.42
CA GLU A 227 -25.30 -10.20 -6.61
C GLU A 227 -24.67 -11.60 -6.56
N ILE A 228 -24.26 -12.07 -5.37
CA ILE A 228 -23.74 -13.43 -5.16
C ILE A 228 -24.87 -14.45 -5.24
N ASP A 229 -26.01 -14.21 -4.63
CA ASP A 229 -27.18 -15.10 -4.65
C ASP A 229 -27.76 -15.18 -6.06
N SER A 230 -27.80 -14.06 -6.79
CA SER A 230 -28.14 -14.05 -8.22
C SER A 230 -27.18 -14.93 -9.03
N LYS A 231 -25.86 -14.82 -8.83
CA LYS A 231 -24.88 -15.63 -9.58
C LYS A 231 -24.82 -17.09 -9.15
N LEU A 232 -25.02 -17.39 -7.87
CA LEU A 232 -25.08 -18.77 -7.37
C LEU A 232 -26.34 -19.51 -7.87
N SER A 233 -27.43 -18.79 -8.11
CA SER A 233 -28.65 -19.36 -8.69
C SER A 233 -28.50 -19.77 -10.17
N GLU A 234 -27.55 -19.17 -10.90
CA GLU A 234 -27.19 -19.57 -12.28
C GLU A 234 -26.39 -20.88 -12.33
N PHE A 235 -25.72 -21.25 -11.24
CA PHE A 235 -25.03 -22.55 -11.10
C PHE A 235 -26.00 -23.64 -10.63
N GLN A 236 -27.02 -23.96 -11.44
CA GLN A 236 -27.81 -25.16 -11.23
C GLN A 236 -26.98 -26.43 -11.51
N ARG A 237 -26.75 -27.16 -10.41
CA ARG A 237 -26.40 -28.58 -10.26
C ARG A 237 -26.29 -29.38 -11.57
N ILE A 238 -25.06 -29.67 -11.98
CA ILE A 238 -24.77 -30.84 -12.82
C ILE A 238 -25.03 -32.06 -11.92
N ASN A 239 -26.22 -32.66 -12.02
CA ASN A 239 -26.47 -33.98 -11.45
C ASN A 239 -25.72 -34.99 -12.31
N ILE A 240 -24.68 -35.61 -11.74
CA ILE A 240 -24.06 -36.82 -12.29
C ILE A 240 -24.83 -37.97 -11.67
N ASP A 241 -25.76 -38.55 -12.42
CA ASP A 241 -26.42 -39.79 -12.06
C ASP A 241 -25.42 -40.96 -12.22
N TYR A 242 -25.24 -41.75 -11.15
CA TYR A 242 -24.52 -43.02 -11.14
C TYR A 242 -25.46 -44.18 -11.47
#